data_AF-A0A401FUM5-F1
#
_entry.id   AF-A0A401FUM5-F1
#
_cell.length_a   1.000
_cell.length_b   1.000
_cell.length_c   1.000
_cell.angle_alpha   90.00
_cell.angle_beta   90.00
_cell.angle_gamma   90.00
#
_symmetry.space_group_name_H-M   'P 1'
#
loop_
_entity.id
_entity.type
_entity.pdbx_description
1 polymer ?
#
loop_
_entity_poly.entity_id
_entity_poly.type
_entity_poly.pdbx_seq_one_letter_code
_entity_poly.pdbx_strand_id
1 'polypeptide(L)'
;MPEKPAMTGDPFVDAGGLVMETLPQKTVEDKIRYATDVYVDHWKGKLHSIFLHSKITHIRLTNKPELQREGSLDYYLSVLKGNGAISEGYCRICAAQGLLFEGERKNFPLVGSGEFSNFHHFQEPGLLICKDCLIRIFFLPLGVFQSGGNQMLLQFQSPEQKKLWQEDVILENMDKVARGTSEGILKSEFKNPQNALFHFASRLIERFELYEKATQRVRLFFFTNFGSKPDVEIHDLPNPVFSFLRYVLEPDLKQDWMYLVRGNYILSKTKFDFDREAGTWTEKKTGGLLEETEYQGTRPNRIYSSLLSGKSILGNLRNIHRERPFNIHIAIAYLREVRQMQKEQIELIRKLAGKIIELCEKENGNYKRYLQPINAKNAHTLRMAILRMVRRNYESGAEEPFITSEEYIEYLFPDGQRWYEVRDFLLICLYEKLHELRIEPEKVFDENADDDEDVITDTDSF
;
A
#
# COMPACT_ATOMS: atom_id res chain seq x y z
N MET A 1 35.69 19.13 -1.42
CA MET A 1 34.27 19.26 -1.01
C MET A 1 33.67 17.88 -1.10
N PRO A 2 33.03 17.33 -0.05
CA PRO A 2 32.28 16.09 -0.21
C PRO A 2 31.21 16.31 -1.27
N GLU A 3 31.08 15.36 -2.20
CA GLU A 3 30.03 15.35 -3.21
C GLU A 3 28.67 15.53 -2.52
N LYS A 4 27.89 16.51 -2.97
CA LYS A 4 26.55 16.75 -2.42
C LYS A 4 25.73 15.47 -2.62
N PRO A 5 25.08 14.93 -1.58
CA PRO A 5 24.37 13.68 -1.72
C PRO A 5 23.24 13.80 -2.75
N ALA A 6 23.15 12.82 -3.65
CA ALA A 6 22.12 12.78 -4.68
C ALA A 6 20.71 12.80 -4.08
N MET A 7 20.53 12.15 -2.92
CA MET A 7 19.29 12.13 -2.13
C MET A 7 19.56 12.63 -0.72
N THR A 8 18.67 13.47 -0.19
CA THR A 8 18.77 14.05 1.15
C THR A 8 18.02 13.26 2.20
N GLY A 9 17.15 12.32 1.79
CA GLY A 9 16.28 11.55 2.68
C GLY A 9 14.98 12.27 3.04
N ASP A 10 14.84 13.54 2.62
CA ASP A 10 13.60 14.30 2.74
C ASP A 10 12.77 14.09 1.46
N PRO A 11 11.53 13.58 1.57
CA PRO A 11 10.73 13.21 0.41
C PRO A 11 10.46 14.39 -0.52
N PHE A 12 10.23 15.60 0.01
CA PHE A 12 9.88 16.76 -0.78
C PHE A 12 11.09 17.32 -1.54
N VAL A 13 12.25 17.39 -0.88
CA VAL A 13 13.49 17.80 -1.52
C VAL A 13 13.92 16.78 -2.59
N ASP A 14 13.78 15.49 -2.31
CA ASP A 14 14.19 14.43 -3.24
C ASP A 14 13.28 14.36 -4.47
N ALA A 15 11.96 14.52 -4.30
CA ALA A 15 11.01 14.63 -5.40
C ALA A 15 11.28 15.84 -6.30
N GLY A 16 11.45 17.02 -5.69
CA GLY A 16 11.81 18.22 -6.42
C GLY A 16 13.17 18.12 -7.11
N GLY A 17 14.14 17.45 -6.49
CA GLY A 17 15.44 17.10 -7.07
C GLY A 17 15.30 16.20 -8.30
N LEU A 18 14.49 15.16 -8.22
CA LEU A 18 14.24 14.25 -9.35
C LEU A 18 13.54 14.97 -10.52
N VAL A 19 12.59 15.86 -10.25
CA VAL A 19 12.01 16.72 -11.30
C VAL A 19 13.12 17.52 -11.97
N MET A 20 13.93 18.21 -11.17
CA MET A 20 15.01 19.05 -11.67
C MET A 20 16.02 18.24 -12.51
N GLU A 21 16.33 16.99 -12.15
CA GLU A 21 17.16 16.09 -12.94
C GLU A 21 16.51 15.67 -14.27
N THR A 22 15.19 15.54 -14.29
CA THR A 22 14.42 15.06 -15.46
C THR A 22 14.15 16.16 -16.49
N LEU A 23 14.09 17.42 -16.06
CA LEU A 23 13.83 18.55 -16.94
C LEU A 23 14.91 18.70 -18.04
N PRO A 24 14.52 18.91 -19.31
CA PRO A 24 15.46 18.97 -20.45
C PRO A 24 16.29 20.25 -20.48
N GLN A 25 15.87 21.30 -19.76
CA GLN A 25 16.62 22.55 -19.67
C GLN A 25 18.02 22.29 -19.09
N LYS A 26 19.04 22.98 -19.60
CA LYS A 26 20.43 22.69 -19.24
C LYS A 26 20.86 23.33 -17.93
N THR A 27 20.48 24.59 -17.70
CA THR A 27 20.87 25.34 -16.51
C THR A 27 19.78 25.33 -15.44
N VAL A 28 20.15 25.51 -14.17
CA VAL A 28 19.17 25.64 -13.07
C VAL A 28 18.30 26.88 -13.26
N GLU A 29 18.85 27.97 -13.80
CA GLU A 29 18.09 29.18 -14.13
C GLU A 29 17.00 28.89 -15.18
N ASP A 30 17.35 28.21 -16.28
CA ASP A 30 16.38 27.85 -17.32
C ASP A 30 15.27 26.94 -16.76
N LYS A 31 15.62 26.00 -15.87
CA LYS A 31 14.65 25.15 -15.17
C LYS A 31 13.70 25.97 -14.31
N ILE A 32 14.21 26.94 -13.53
CA ILE A 32 13.38 27.83 -12.69
C ILE A 32 12.42 28.65 -13.56
N ARG A 33 12.90 29.16 -14.69
CA ARG A 33 12.07 29.89 -15.66
C ARG A 33 10.95 29.02 -16.20
N TYR A 34 11.30 27.84 -16.71
CA TYR A 34 10.35 26.86 -17.22
C TYR A 34 9.27 26.51 -16.18
N ALA A 35 9.65 26.15 -14.95
CA ALA A 35 8.68 25.80 -13.92
C ALA A 35 7.78 26.99 -13.55
N THR A 36 8.33 28.20 -13.51
CA THR A 36 7.54 29.41 -13.24
C THR A 36 6.50 29.65 -14.33
N ASP A 37 6.86 29.51 -15.60
CA ASP A 37 5.91 29.66 -16.72
C ASP A 37 4.81 28.60 -16.64
N VAL A 38 5.15 27.35 -16.31
CA VAL A 38 4.14 26.30 -16.07
C VAL A 38 3.18 26.69 -14.93
N TYR A 39 3.72 27.12 -13.80
CA TYR A 39 2.91 27.44 -12.62
C TYR A 39 2.00 28.65 -12.83
N VAL A 40 2.46 29.66 -13.56
CA VAL A 40 1.72 30.90 -13.79
C VAL A 40 0.80 30.78 -15.00
N ASP A 41 1.32 30.36 -16.15
CA ASP A 41 0.59 30.44 -17.42
C ASP A 41 -0.33 29.24 -17.64
N HIS A 42 0.20 28.04 -17.42
CA HIS A 42 -0.58 26.81 -17.62
C HIS A 42 -1.51 26.55 -16.43
N TRP A 43 -0.99 26.67 -15.21
CA TRP A 43 -1.71 26.30 -14.00
C TRP A 43 -2.44 27.45 -13.32
N LYS A 44 -2.25 28.70 -13.80
CA LYS A 44 -2.92 29.90 -13.28
C LYS A 44 -2.74 30.07 -11.76
N GLY A 45 -1.56 29.70 -11.25
CA GLY A 45 -1.19 29.81 -9.84
C GLY A 45 -1.90 28.83 -8.90
N LYS A 46 -2.54 27.76 -9.41
CA LYS A 46 -3.23 26.73 -8.59
C LYS A 46 -2.26 25.82 -7.83
N LEU A 47 -1.53 26.40 -6.87
CA LEU A 47 -0.50 25.72 -6.06
C LEU A 47 -0.76 25.78 -4.54
N HIS A 48 -1.94 26.24 -4.12
CA HIS A 48 -2.26 26.46 -2.70
C HIS A 48 -2.17 25.22 -1.81
N SER A 49 -2.26 24.02 -2.39
CA SER A 49 -2.09 22.75 -1.66
C SER A 49 -0.63 22.38 -1.39
N ILE A 50 0.33 23.13 -1.95
CA ILE A 50 1.77 22.92 -1.76
C ILE A 50 2.42 24.19 -1.17
N PHE A 51 2.21 25.35 -1.80
CA PHE A 51 2.78 26.62 -1.37
C PHE A 51 1.71 27.61 -0.95
N LEU A 52 1.74 28.02 0.32
CA LEU A 52 0.77 28.97 0.87
C LEU A 52 1.39 30.37 1.00
N HIS A 53 0.72 31.39 0.44
CA HIS A 53 1.20 32.78 0.45
C HIS A 53 2.55 33.00 -0.25
N SER A 54 2.87 32.19 -1.27
CA SER A 54 4.08 32.37 -2.07
C SER A 54 3.96 33.55 -3.02
N LYS A 55 5.06 33.86 -3.73
CA LYS A 55 5.07 34.84 -4.83
C LYS A 55 4.14 34.46 -5.99
N ILE A 56 3.57 33.25 -5.98
CA ILE A 56 2.55 32.80 -6.92
C ILE A 56 1.16 32.81 -6.25
N THR A 57 1.04 32.28 -5.04
CA THR A 57 -0.27 31.97 -4.43
C THR A 57 -0.82 33.06 -3.50
N HIS A 58 -0.12 34.19 -3.33
CA HIS A 58 -0.59 35.28 -2.49
C HIS A 58 -1.84 35.97 -3.06
N ILE A 59 -2.87 36.19 -2.24
CA ILE A 59 -4.18 36.70 -2.67
C ILE A 59 -4.15 38.05 -3.41
N ARG A 60 -3.19 38.93 -3.07
CA ARG A 60 -2.99 40.22 -3.76
C ARG A 60 -2.50 40.09 -5.21
N LEU A 61 -2.02 38.91 -5.57
CA LEU A 61 -1.49 38.57 -6.89
C LEU A 61 -2.49 37.77 -7.75
N THR A 62 -3.68 37.46 -7.22
CA THR A 62 -4.74 36.80 -7.99
C THR A 62 -5.06 37.59 -9.25
N ASN A 63 -5.11 36.91 -10.40
CA ASN A 63 -5.30 37.49 -11.73
C ASN A 63 -4.20 38.49 -12.16
N LYS A 64 -2.98 38.38 -11.61
CA LYS A 64 -1.82 39.21 -11.99
C LYS A 64 -0.62 38.34 -12.40
N PRO A 65 -0.71 37.60 -13.52
CA PRO A 65 0.30 36.62 -13.93
C PRO A 65 1.69 37.23 -14.13
N GLU A 66 1.78 38.45 -14.66
CA GLU A 66 3.05 39.18 -14.82
C GLU A 66 3.78 39.37 -13.49
N LEU A 67 3.09 39.91 -12.47
CA LEU A 67 3.66 40.10 -11.14
C LEU A 67 3.97 38.77 -10.42
N GLN A 68 3.15 37.73 -10.64
CA GLN A 68 3.43 36.40 -10.10
C GLN A 68 4.74 35.84 -10.65
N ARG A 69 4.96 35.96 -11.96
CA ARG A 69 6.18 35.51 -12.64
C ARG A 69 7.38 36.31 -12.22
N GLU A 70 7.33 37.63 -12.35
CA GLU A 70 8.44 38.52 -12.00
C GLU A 70 8.87 38.33 -10.55
N GLY A 71 7.92 38.33 -9.62
CA GLY A 71 8.20 38.15 -8.20
C GLY A 71 8.75 36.77 -7.85
N SER A 72 8.35 35.72 -8.58
CA SER A 72 8.85 34.36 -8.36
C SER A 72 10.27 34.19 -8.94
N LEU A 73 10.51 34.69 -10.15
CA LEU A 73 11.83 34.67 -10.77
C LEU A 73 12.83 35.50 -9.97
N ASP A 74 12.47 36.71 -9.56
CA ASP A 74 13.33 37.57 -8.74
C ASP A 74 13.75 36.86 -7.44
N TYR A 75 12.80 36.22 -6.77
CA TYR A 75 13.08 35.48 -5.53
C TYR A 75 14.02 34.28 -5.77
N TYR A 76 13.66 33.35 -6.66
CA TYR A 76 14.44 32.10 -6.81
C TYR A 76 15.79 32.31 -7.53
N LEU A 77 15.89 33.26 -8.45
CA LEU A 77 17.17 33.62 -9.07
C LEU A 77 18.09 34.37 -8.10
N SER A 78 17.53 35.14 -7.16
CA SER A 78 18.30 35.74 -6.06
C SER A 78 18.84 34.67 -5.11
N VAL A 79 18.01 33.69 -4.72
CA VAL A 79 18.43 32.53 -3.91
C VAL A 79 19.54 31.74 -4.60
N LEU A 80 19.43 31.50 -5.91
CA LEU A 80 20.46 30.80 -6.69
C LEU A 80 21.83 31.49 -6.59
N LYS A 81 21.83 32.84 -6.62
CA LYS A 81 23.02 33.70 -6.46
C LYS A 81 23.51 33.81 -5.02
N GLY A 82 22.78 33.28 -4.03
CA GLY A 82 23.14 33.36 -2.61
C GLY A 82 22.54 34.55 -1.87
N ASN A 83 21.76 35.40 -2.54
CA ASN A 83 21.18 36.60 -1.96
C ASN A 83 19.97 36.27 -1.10
N GLY A 84 19.82 36.92 0.05
CA GLY A 84 18.72 36.69 0.99
C GLY A 84 18.98 35.56 1.99
N ALA A 85 20.21 35.06 2.08
CA ALA A 85 20.63 34.20 3.17
C ALA A 85 20.58 34.97 4.51
N ILE A 86 20.14 34.29 5.57
CA ILE A 86 19.95 34.90 6.89
C ILE A 86 21.06 34.52 7.88
N SER A 87 21.79 33.43 7.61
CA SER A 87 22.92 32.98 8.40
C SER A 87 23.82 32.02 7.61
N GLU A 88 24.96 31.66 8.18
CA GLU A 88 25.79 30.54 7.74
C GLU A 88 25.71 29.41 8.76
N GLY A 89 25.71 28.15 8.30
CA GLY A 89 25.64 26.99 9.17
C GLY A 89 25.39 25.70 8.40
N TYR A 90 24.77 24.72 9.06
CA TYR A 90 24.44 23.42 8.47
C TYR A 90 22.96 23.37 8.06
N CYS A 91 22.70 22.98 6.82
CA CYS A 91 21.35 22.77 6.31
C CYS A 91 20.62 21.71 7.17
N ARG A 92 19.41 22.05 7.65
CA ARG A 92 18.59 21.12 8.47
C ARG A 92 18.08 19.90 7.70
N ILE A 93 18.19 19.89 6.38
CA ILE A 93 17.78 18.76 5.52
C ILE A 93 18.97 17.88 5.13
N CYS A 94 19.98 18.45 4.47
CA CYS A 94 21.07 17.68 3.88
C CYS A 94 22.39 17.75 4.65
N ALA A 95 22.41 18.45 5.79
CA ALA A 95 23.60 18.69 6.62
C ALA A 95 24.78 19.36 5.87
N ALA A 96 24.58 19.91 4.68
CA ALA A 96 25.62 20.65 3.97
C ALA A 96 25.89 21.99 4.68
N GLN A 97 27.16 22.32 4.86
CA GLN A 97 27.58 23.61 5.41
C GLN A 97 27.53 24.71 4.34
N GLY A 98 27.02 25.89 4.70
CA GLY A 98 27.03 27.07 3.83
C GLY A 98 25.99 28.13 4.22
N LEU A 99 25.64 28.96 3.25
CA LEU A 99 24.58 29.97 3.38
C LEU A 99 23.20 29.30 3.58
N LEU A 100 22.47 29.77 4.58
CA LEU A 100 21.16 29.26 4.98
C LEU A 100 20.05 30.27 4.69
N PHE A 101 18.93 29.72 4.24
CA PHE A 101 17.72 30.41 3.87
C PHE A 101 16.58 29.91 4.74
N GLU A 102 15.58 30.76 4.91
CA GLU A 102 14.39 30.45 5.67
C GLU A 102 13.40 29.60 4.85
N GLY A 103 13.15 28.38 5.32
CA GLY A 103 12.05 27.53 4.89
C GLY A 103 10.80 27.79 5.74
N GLU A 104 9.71 28.19 5.10
CA GLU A 104 8.41 28.44 5.70
C GLU A 104 7.30 27.88 4.80
N ARG A 105 6.04 27.87 5.25
CA ARG A 105 4.86 27.47 4.45
C ARG A 105 4.75 28.03 3.02
N LYS A 106 5.42 29.15 2.72
CA LYS A 106 5.44 29.80 1.39
C LYS A 106 6.37 29.16 0.37
N ASN A 107 7.37 28.41 0.84
CA ASN A 107 8.43 27.82 0.02
C ASN A 107 8.82 26.39 0.48
N PHE A 108 8.29 25.91 1.60
CA PHE A 108 8.45 24.56 2.14
C PHE A 108 7.08 24.07 2.68
N PRO A 109 6.48 23.02 2.09
CA PRO A 109 5.20 22.48 2.56
C PRO A 109 5.26 21.94 3.99
N LEU A 110 4.19 22.10 4.76
CA LEU A 110 4.06 21.56 6.13
C LEU A 110 5.07 22.11 7.16
N VAL A 111 5.77 23.19 6.82
CA VAL A 111 6.59 23.96 7.77
C VAL A 111 5.77 25.14 8.30
N GLY A 112 5.98 25.48 9.58
CA GLY A 112 5.30 26.60 10.24
C GLY A 112 5.52 27.97 9.56
N SER A 113 4.78 28.97 10.03
CA SER A 113 4.99 30.38 9.67
C SER A 113 6.09 30.98 10.55
N GLY A 114 6.98 31.82 10.02
CA GLY A 114 8.04 32.44 10.82
C GLY A 114 7.55 33.48 11.84
N GLU A 115 6.32 33.97 11.68
CA GLU A 115 5.63 34.77 12.70
C GLU A 115 5.38 34.00 14.01
N PHE A 116 5.49 32.66 13.99
CA PHE A 116 5.33 31.80 15.16
C PHE A 116 6.65 31.09 15.52
N SER A 117 7.72 31.86 15.70
CA SER A 117 9.06 31.37 16.10
C SER A 117 9.06 30.44 17.32
N ASN A 118 8.05 30.56 18.19
CA ASN A 118 7.84 29.67 19.35
C ASN A 118 7.68 28.17 18.98
N PHE A 119 7.33 27.84 17.73
CA PHE A 119 7.17 26.46 17.27
C PHE A 119 8.34 25.97 16.41
N HIS A 120 9.37 26.79 16.21
CA HIS A 120 10.60 26.41 15.54
C HIS A 120 11.69 26.11 16.58
N HIS A 121 12.57 25.17 16.27
CA HIS A 121 13.68 24.83 17.15
C HIS A 121 14.55 26.06 17.43
N PHE A 122 14.98 26.24 18.69
CA PHE A 122 15.83 27.35 19.12
C PHE A 122 15.28 28.76 18.83
N GLN A 123 13.96 28.92 18.68
CA GLN A 123 13.33 30.20 18.29
C GLN A 123 13.85 30.72 16.94
N GLU A 124 14.30 29.82 16.06
CA GLU A 124 14.68 30.16 14.69
C GLU A 124 13.46 30.74 13.93
N PRO A 125 13.68 31.64 12.97
CA PRO A 125 12.59 32.26 12.22
C PRO A 125 11.90 31.27 11.26
N GLY A 126 12.53 30.13 10.96
CA GLY A 126 11.95 29.05 10.18
C GLY A 126 12.90 27.86 10.12
N LEU A 127 12.63 26.91 9.22
CA LEU A 127 13.55 25.81 8.99
C LEU A 127 14.74 26.29 8.15
N LEU A 128 15.94 26.35 8.76
CA LEU A 128 17.13 26.84 8.07
C LEU A 128 17.69 25.82 7.08
N ILE A 129 17.59 26.10 5.78
CA ILE A 129 17.98 25.17 4.71
C ILE A 129 18.92 25.81 3.69
N CYS A 130 19.75 25.02 3.02
CA CYS A 130 20.63 25.53 1.97
C CYS A 130 19.84 25.87 0.70
N LYS A 131 20.44 26.71 -0.16
CA LYS A 131 19.83 27.11 -1.45
C LYS A 131 19.44 25.92 -2.34
N ASP A 132 20.22 24.84 -2.33
CA ASP A 132 19.94 23.69 -3.20
C ASP A 132 18.66 22.97 -2.77
N CYS A 133 18.47 22.74 -1.47
CA CYS A 133 17.24 22.15 -0.93
C CYS A 133 16.04 23.06 -1.22
N LEU A 134 16.18 24.38 -0.99
CA LEU A 134 15.11 25.34 -1.22
C LEU A 134 14.70 25.40 -2.70
N ILE A 135 15.66 25.40 -3.62
CA ILE A 135 15.40 25.38 -5.07
C ILE A 135 14.79 24.05 -5.50
N ARG A 136 15.24 22.91 -4.98
CA ARG A 136 14.63 21.61 -5.29
C ARG A 136 13.15 21.61 -4.91
N ILE A 137 12.80 22.09 -3.72
CA ILE A 137 11.40 22.14 -3.27
C ILE A 137 10.52 22.95 -4.23
N PHE A 138 11.04 24.02 -4.83
CA PHE A 138 10.29 24.80 -5.82
C PHE A 138 9.74 23.94 -6.97
N PHE A 139 10.44 22.88 -7.36
CA PHE A 139 10.02 21.95 -8.43
C PHE A 139 9.05 20.87 -7.97
N LEU A 140 8.82 20.71 -6.66
CA LEU A 140 7.93 19.68 -6.09
C LEU A 140 6.55 19.59 -6.76
N PRO A 141 5.86 20.69 -7.11
CA PRO A 141 4.54 20.60 -7.72
C PRO A 141 4.49 19.80 -9.03
N LEU A 142 5.61 19.68 -9.75
CA LEU A 142 5.68 18.88 -10.97
C LEU A 142 5.87 17.37 -10.70
N GLY A 143 6.28 17.00 -9.48
CA GLY A 143 6.65 15.64 -9.10
C GLY A 143 5.71 14.97 -8.10
N VAL A 144 4.47 15.46 -7.97
CA VAL A 144 3.45 14.87 -7.09
C VAL A 144 2.14 14.65 -7.84
N PHE A 145 1.34 13.72 -7.35
CA PHE A 145 -0.03 13.53 -7.80
C PHE A 145 -1.01 14.34 -6.96
N GLN A 146 -2.09 14.84 -7.56
CA GLN A 146 -3.25 15.40 -6.88
C GLN A 146 -4.34 14.34 -6.71
N SER A 147 -4.81 14.14 -5.48
CA SER A 147 -5.86 13.17 -5.12
C SER A 147 -6.83 13.78 -4.12
N GLY A 148 -8.06 14.10 -4.55
CA GLY A 148 -9.16 14.48 -3.65
C GLY A 148 -8.90 15.71 -2.75
N GLY A 149 -8.02 16.63 -3.20
CA GLY A 149 -7.59 17.81 -2.42
C GLY A 149 -6.22 17.65 -1.74
N ASN A 150 -5.75 16.42 -1.59
CA ASN A 150 -4.42 16.07 -1.10
C ASN A 150 -3.44 15.84 -2.26
N GLN A 151 -2.17 15.72 -1.93
CA GLN A 151 -1.06 15.35 -2.79
C GLN A 151 -0.53 13.98 -2.38
N MET A 152 -0.11 13.18 -3.35
CA MET A 152 0.53 11.88 -3.14
C MET A 152 1.98 11.93 -3.59
N LEU A 153 2.87 11.40 -2.77
CA LEU A 153 4.30 11.28 -3.05
C LEU A 153 4.89 9.98 -2.50
N LEU A 154 5.47 9.16 -3.37
CA LEU A 154 6.26 8.00 -2.96
C LEU A 154 7.62 8.46 -2.42
N GLN A 155 8.04 7.96 -1.26
CA GLN A 155 9.41 8.15 -0.80
C GLN A 155 10.36 7.26 -1.61
N PHE A 156 11.46 7.84 -2.07
CA PHE A 156 12.47 7.11 -2.82
C PHE A 156 13.53 6.54 -1.88
N GLN A 157 13.67 5.23 -1.89
CA GLN A 157 14.68 4.48 -1.14
C GLN A 157 15.45 3.51 -2.04
N SER A 158 14.99 3.31 -3.29
CA SER A 158 15.65 2.49 -4.29
C SER A 158 15.66 3.16 -5.69
N PRO A 159 16.60 2.80 -6.57
CA PRO A 159 16.61 3.26 -7.96
C PRO A 159 15.30 2.92 -8.71
N GLU A 160 14.70 1.77 -8.40
CA GLU A 160 13.45 1.31 -9.01
C GLU A 160 12.27 2.23 -8.62
N GLN A 161 12.18 2.64 -7.35
CA GLN A 161 11.16 3.59 -6.90
C GLN A 161 11.34 4.97 -7.58
N LYS A 162 12.60 5.44 -7.65
CA LYS A 162 12.94 6.70 -8.33
C LYS A 162 12.54 6.66 -9.80
N LYS A 163 12.86 5.56 -10.50
CA LYS A 163 12.54 5.38 -11.92
C LYS A 163 11.03 5.23 -12.15
N LEU A 164 10.33 4.45 -11.32
CA LEU A 164 8.88 4.32 -11.38
C LEU A 164 8.21 5.69 -11.28
N TRP A 165 8.59 6.49 -10.29
CA TRP A 165 7.99 7.79 -10.05
C TRP A 165 8.34 8.82 -11.12
N GLN A 166 9.57 8.76 -11.65
CA GLN A 166 9.98 9.58 -12.79
C GLN A 166 9.07 9.32 -13.99
N GLU A 167 8.83 8.05 -14.31
CA GLU A 167 8.08 7.65 -15.50
C GLU A 167 6.57 7.89 -15.33
N ASP A 168 5.99 7.46 -14.21
CA ASP A 168 4.54 7.47 -13.99
C ASP A 168 4.02 8.84 -13.52
N VAL A 169 4.89 9.76 -13.08
CA VAL A 169 4.46 11.07 -12.58
C VAL A 169 5.12 12.21 -13.34
N ILE A 170 6.45 12.27 -13.32
CA ILE A 170 7.17 13.47 -13.79
C ILE A 170 7.10 13.56 -15.31
N LEU A 171 7.41 12.47 -16.02
CA LEU A 171 7.36 12.43 -17.48
C LEU A 171 5.93 12.57 -18.01
N GLU A 172 4.95 11.95 -17.36
CA GLU A 172 3.54 12.13 -17.74
C GLU A 172 3.08 13.59 -17.57
N ASN A 173 3.45 14.23 -16.46
CA ASN A 173 3.11 15.63 -16.23
C ASN A 173 3.79 16.54 -17.26
N MET A 174 5.08 16.30 -17.56
CA MET A 174 5.81 17.04 -18.58
C MET A 174 5.20 16.88 -19.99
N ASP A 175 4.77 15.67 -20.35
CA ASP A 175 4.06 15.42 -21.61
C ASP A 175 2.75 16.21 -21.69
N LYS A 176 1.95 16.21 -20.62
CA LYS A 176 0.71 17.00 -20.54
C LYS A 176 0.97 18.51 -20.60
N VAL A 177 2.04 19.00 -19.97
CA VAL A 177 2.46 20.40 -20.08
C VAL A 177 2.86 20.73 -21.52
N ALA A 178 3.69 19.90 -22.15
CA ALA A 178 4.15 20.09 -23.53
C ALA A 178 3.00 20.09 -24.54
N ARG A 179 1.96 19.27 -24.32
CA ARG A 179 0.74 19.22 -25.14
C ARG A 179 -0.25 20.35 -24.82
N GLY A 180 0.00 21.16 -23.80
CA GLY A 180 -0.91 22.23 -23.37
C GLY A 180 -2.20 21.73 -22.70
N THR A 181 -2.24 20.48 -22.24
CA THR A 181 -3.42 19.87 -21.58
C THR A 181 -3.32 19.86 -20.06
N SER A 182 -2.19 20.29 -19.49
CA SER A 182 -1.98 20.39 -18.06
C SER A 182 -2.59 21.68 -17.48
N GLU A 183 -3.64 21.55 -16.66
CA GLU A 183 -4.34 22.67 -16.01
C GLU A 183 -3.98 22.85 -14.52
N GLY A 184 -3.02 22.05 -14.03
CA GLY A 184 -2.62 21.95 -12.62
C GLY A 184 -1.78 20.71 -12.37
N ILE A 185 -1.54 20.42 -11.10
CA ILE A 185 -0.84 19.22 -10.64
C ILE A 185 -1.51 17.97 -11.23
N LEU A 186 -0.69 16.99 -11.66
CA LEU A 186 -1.13 15.76 -12.29
C LEU A 186 -2.14 15.02 -11.40
N LYS A 187 -3.34 14.74 -11.91
CA LYS A 187 -4.40 14.07 -11.14
C LYS A 187 -4.15 12.55 -11.08
N SER A 188 -4.30 11.97 -9.89
CA SER A 188 -4.32 10.53 -9.68
C SER A 188 -5.72 9.95 -9.86
N GLU A 189 -5.79 8.74 -10.40
CA GLU A 189 -7.01 7.92 -10.41
C GLU A 189 -7.33 7.37 -9.01
N PHE A 190 -6.34 7.29 -8.13
CA PHE A 190 -6.48 6.83 -6.76
C PHE A 190 -6.78 8.01 -5.83
N LYS A 191 -7.98 7.97 -5.23
CA LYS A 191 -8.41 8.82 -4.12
C LYS A 191 -8.15 8.18 -2.75
N ASN A 192 -8.11 6.85 -2.69
CA ASN A 192 -7.82 6.09 -1.49
C ASN A 192 -6.30 5.81 -1.40
N PRO A 193 -5.59 6.29 -0.35
CA PRO A 193 -4.15 6.14 -0.25
C PRO A 193 -3.69 4.70 0.01
N GLN A 194 -4.49 3.86 0.67
CA GLN A 194 -4.15 2.45 0.86
C GLN A 194 -4.15 1.71 -0.48
N ASN A 195 -5.18 1.92 -1.30
CA ASN A 195 -5.22 1.32 -2.63
C ASN A 195 -4.09 1.82 -3.52
N ALA A 196 -3.77 3.12 -3.45
CA ALA A 196 -2.62 3.69 -4.17
C ALA A 196 -1.31 3.02 -3.74
N LEU A 197 -1.11 2.81 -2.44
CA LEU A 197 0.09 2.16 -1.90
C LEU A 197 0.26 0.73 -2.46
N PHE A 198 -0.80 -0.08 -2.47
CA PHE A 198 -0.76 -1.41 -3.09
C PHE A 198 -0.56 -1.34 -4.59
N HIS A 199 -1.20 -0.40 -5.29
CA HIS A 199 -1.01 -0.21 -6.72
C HIS A 199 0.45 0.10 -7.07
N PHE A 200 1.08 1.07 -6.39
CA PHE A 200 2.47 1.41 -6.62
C PHE A 200 3.41 0.27 -6.24
N ALA A 201 3.13 -0.47 -5.17
CA ALA A 201 3.91 -1.65 -4.80
C ALA A 201 3.84 -2.74 -5.87
N SER A 202 2.64 -3.05 -6.38
CA SER A 202 2.46 -4.04 -7.44
C SER A 202 3.16 -3.59 -8.73
N ARG A 203 2.97 -2.32 -9.13
CA ARG A 203 3.66 -1.72 -10.30
C ARG A 203 5.17 -1.81 -10.18
N LEU A 204 5.72 -1.54 -9.00
CA LEU A 204 7.14 -1.62 -8.72
C LEU A 204 7.65 -3.07 -8.86
N ILE A 205 6.92 -4.04 -8.33
CA ILE A 205 7.27 -5.46 -8.42
C ILE A 205 7.25 -5.94 -9.86
N GLU A 206 6.18 -5.65 -10.59
CA GLU A 206 5.94 -6.17 -11.94
C GLU A 206 6.86 -5.50 -12.97
N ARG A 207 7.01 -4.17 -12.90
CA ARG A 207 7.79 -3.41 -13.90
C ARG A 207 9.29 -3.72 -13.83
N PHE A 208 9.79 -4.01 -12.64
CA PHE A 208 11.22 -4.26 -12.40
C PHE A 208 11.50 -5.71 -12.02
N GLU A 209 10.52 -6.60 -12.20
CA GLU A 209 10.63 -8.05 -11.97
C GLU A 209 11.26 -8.38 -10.60
N LEU A 210 10.75 -7.78 -9.53
CA LEU A 210 11.37 -7.83 -8.21
C LEU A 210 11.07 -9.10 -7.41
N TYR A 211 10.59 -10.15 -8.08
CA TYR A 211 10.15 -11.41 -7.49
C TYR A 211 11.20 -12.03 -6.54
N GLU A 212 12.45 -12.07 -6.99
CA GLU A 212 13.59 -12.70 -6.30
C GLU A 212 14.51 -11.69 -5.58
N LYS A 213 14.13 -10.40 -5.53
CA LYS A 213 14.99 -9.35 -4.93
C LYS A 213 14.89 -9.31 -3.41
N ALA A 214 15.62 -8.43 -2.74
CA ALA A 214 15.36 -8.16 -1.32
C ALA A 214 14.04 -7.39 -1.15
N THR A 215 13.40 -7.54 0.01
CA THR A 215 12.24 -6.68 0.34
C THR A 215 12.70 -5.23 0.43
N GLN A 216 11.83 -4.32 0.02
CA GLN A 216 12.08 -2.89 0.12
C GLN A 216 10.89 -2.21 0.77
N ARG A 217 11.19 -1.14 1.52
CA ARG A 217 10.15 -0.33 2.16
C ARG A 217 9.48 0.55 1.11
N VAL A 218 8.16 0.48 1.05
CA VAL A 218 7.32 1.35 0.23
C VAL A 218 6.57 2.28 1.16
N ARG A 219 6.76 3.59 0.98
CA ARG A 219 6.12 4.62 1.81
C ARG A 219 5.50 5.69 0.93
N LEU A 220 4.22 5.98 1.18
CA LEU A 220 3.46 7.00 0.48
C LEU A 220 3.10 8.13 1.45
N PHE A 221 3.51 9.35 1.11
CA PHE A 221 3.07 10.57 1.76
C PHE A 221 1.77 11.03 1.11
N PHE A 222 0.74 11.26 1.92
CA PHE A 222 -0.56 11.78 1.51
C PHE A 222 -0.83 13.07 2.28
N PHE A 223 -0.63 14.22 1.64
CA PHE A 223 -0.51 15.50 2.36
C PHE A 223 -1.22 16.66 1.68
N THR A 224 -1.49 17.71 2.45
CA THR A 224 -1.93 19.00 1.92
C THR A 224 -1.35 20.12 2.76
N ASN A 225 -0.94 21.21 2.12
CA ASN A 225 -0.52 22.43 2.78
C ASN A 225 -1.59 23.54 2.68
N PHE A 226 -2.85 23.15 2.43
CA PHE A 226 -3.94 24.10 2.26
C PHE A 226 -4.28 24.79 3.60
N GLY A 227 -4.34 26.13 3.60
CA GLY A 227 -4.23 26.95 4.80
C GLY A 227 -5.26 26.72 5.92
N SER A 228 -6.44 26.17 5.62
CA SER A 228 -7.46 25.89 6.64
C SER A 228 -7.26 24.55 7.36
N LYS A 229 -6.53 23.61 6.76
CA LYS A 229 -6.32 22.25 7.27
C LYS A 229 -5.06 21.63 6.66
N PRO A 230 -3.86 22.16 6.95
CA PRO A 230 -2.63 21.47 6.56
C PRO A 230 -2.56 20.13 7.28
N ASP A 231 -2.23 19.07 6.57
CA ASP A 231 -2.27 17.71 7.09
C ASP A 231 -1.30 16.79 6.33
N VAL A 232 -0.86 15.73 7.00
CA VAL A 232 -0.03 14.69 6.40
C VAL A 232 -0.31 13.34 7.03
N GLU A 233 -0.66 12.40 6.17
CA GLU A 233 -0.72 10.98 6.49
C GLU A 233 0.47 10.28 5.82
N ILE A 234 1.12 9.39 6.56
CA ILE A 234 2.23 8.59 6.05
C ILE A 234 1.77 7.13 6.05
N HIS A 235 1.66 6.56 4.86
CA HIS A 235 1.23 5.19 4.65
C HIS A 235 2.46 4.33 4.35
N ASP A 236 2.80 3.43 5.27
CA ASP A 236 3.88 2.46 5.11
C ASP A 236 3.31 1.09 4.72
N LEU A 237 3.91 0.45 3.72
CA LEU A 237 3.65 -0.96 3.43
C LEU A 237 4.60 -1.81 4.29
N PRO A 238 4.10 -2.69 5.17
CA PRO A 238 4.97 -3.55 5.97
C PRO A 238 5.85 -4.43 5.09
N ASN A 239 7.14 -4.59 5.43
CA ASN A 239 8.08 -5.44 4.69
C ASN A 239 7.58 -6.90 4.50
N PRO A 240 6.96 -7.55 5.51
CA PRO A 240 6.28 -8.84 5.34
C PRO A 240 5.24 -8.85 4.22
N VAL A 241 4.44 -7.77 4.11
CA VAL A 241 3.40 -7.63 3.10
C VAL A 241 4.01 -7.38 1.71
N PHE A 242 5.05 -6.54 1.61
CA PHE A 242 5.76 -6.39 0.33
C PHE A 242 6.38 -7.72 -0.12
N SER A 243 6.98 -8.48 0.80
CA SER A 243 7.53 -9.81 0.50
C SER A 243 6.45 -10.74 -0.05
N PHE A 244 5.30 -10.81 0.64
CA PHE A 244 4.12 -11.56 0.21
C PHE A 244 3.63 -11.15 -1.18
N LEU A 245 3.51 -9.84 -1.46
CA LEU A 245 3.08 -9.33 -2.76
C LEU A 245 3.96 -9.82 -3.91
N ARG A 246 5.28 -9.94 -3.71
CA ARG A 246 6.18 -10.46 -4.75
C ARG A 246 5.79 -11.87 -5.18
N TYR A 247 5.55 -12.76 -4.21
CA TYR A 247 5.15 -14.13 -4.52
C TYR A 247 3.79 -14.17 -5.23
N VAL A 248 2.77 -13.48 -4.69
CA VAL A 248 1.41 -13.57 -5.26
C VAL A 248 1.22 -12.81 -6.56
N LEU A 249 2.18 -11.95 -6.94
CA LEU A 249 2.20 -11.28 -8.24
C LEU A 249 3.05 -12.02 -9.29
N GLU A 250 3.64 -13.17 -8.95
CA GLU A 250 4.23 -14.06 -9.95
C GLU A 250 3.16 -14.47 -10.99
N PRO A 251 3.54 -14.68 -12.26
CA PRO A 251 2.58 -14.95 -13.34
C PRO A 251 1.56 -16.05 -13.03
N ASP A 252 2.00 -17.12 -12.35
CA ASP A 252 1.17 -18.29 -12.05
C ASP A 252 0.19 -18.08 -10.88
N LEU A 253 0.41 -17.05 -10.05
CA LEU A 253 -0.41 -16.75 -8.86
C LEU A 253 -1.24 -15.47 -9.01
N LYS A 254 -0.80 -14.56 -9.89
CA LYS A 254 -1.36 -13.22 -10.03
C LYS A 254 -2.86 -13.23 -10.33
N GLN A 255 -3.33 -14.11 -11.21
CA GLN A 255 -4.74 -14.14 -11.60
C GLN A 255 -5.64 -14.45 -10.39
N ASP A 256 -5.28 -15.47 -9.62
CA ASP A 256 -6.00 -15.87 -8.41
C ASP A 256 -5.93 -14.79 -7.32
N TRP A 257 -4.73 -14.20 -7.13
CA TRP A 257 -4.57 -13.08 -6.22
C TRP A 257 -5.46 -11.88 -6.58
N MET A 258 -5.48 -11.49 -7.85
CA MET A 258 -6.31 -10.37 -8.32
C MET A 258 -7.80 -10.69 -8.23
N TYR A 259 -8.21 -11.93 -8.44
CA TYR A 259 -9.59 -12.36 -8.19
C TYR A 259 -9.99 -12.13 -6.72
N LEU A 260 -9.14 -12.56 -5.78
CA LEU A 260 -9.38 -12.35 -4.35
C LEU A 260 -9.49 -10.85 -4.02
N VAL A 261 -8.56 -10.04 -4.51
CA VAL A 261 -8.57 -8.58 -4.30
C VAL A 261 -9.87 -7.98 -4.85
N ARG A 262 -10.24 -8.26 -6.10
CA ARG A 262 -11.44 -7.71 -6.74
C ARG A 262 -12.71 -8.01 -5.95
N GLY A 263 -12.88 -9.24 -5.48
CA GLY A 263 -14.05 -9.64 -4.70
C GLY A 263 -14.17 -8.98 -3.31
N ASN A 264 -13.13 -8.29 -2.83
CA ASN A 264 -13.08 -7.74 -1.48
C ASN A 264 -13.10 -6.21 -1.40
N TYR A 265 -13.46 -5.52 -2.49
CA TYR A 265 -13.79 -4.09 -2.45
C TYR A 265 -15.12 -3.84 -1.71
N ILE A 266 -15.16 -2.79 -0.90
CA ILE A 266 -16.35 -2.42 -0.13
C ILE A 266 -17.29 -1.58 -1.02
N LEU A 267 -18.22 -2.28 -1.64
CA LEU A 267 -19.29 -1.71 -2.47
C LEU A 267 -20.65 -1.84 -1.78
N SER A 268 -21.61 -1.03 -2.22
CA SER A 268 -22.98 -1.05 -1.69
C SER A 268 -23.65 -2.37 -2.05
N LYS A 269 -23.81 -3.29 -1.08
CA LYS A 269 -24.46 -4.60 -1.27
C LYS A 269 -25.90 -4.53 -1.82
N THR A 270 -26.57 -3.39 -1.66
CA THR A 270 -27.91 -3.12 -2.22
C THR A 270 -27.89 -2.79 -3.71
N LYS A 271 -26.75 -2.37 -4.25
CA LYS A 271 -26.59 -1.91 -5.64
C LYS A 271 -25.75 -2.86 -6.48
N PHE A 272 -24.72 -3.44 -5.89
CA PHE A 272 -23.73 -4.25 -6.59
C PHE A 272 -23.69 -5.67 -6.03
N ASP A 273 -23.34 -6.61 -6.89
CA ASP A 273 -23.03 -7.98 -6.54
C ASP A 273 -21.70 -8.40 -7.17
N PHE A 274 -20.98 -9.31 -6.53
CA PHE A 274 -19.76 -9.86 -7.10
C PHE A 274 -20.09 -11.19 -7.77
N ASP A 275 -20.04 -11.20 -9.10
CA ASP A 275 -20.16 -12.41 -9.88
C ASP A 275 -18.92 -13.28 -9.64
N ARG A 276 -19.11 -14.39 -8.93
CA ARG A 276 -18.05 -15.30 -8.55
C ARG A 276 -17.53 -16.13 -9.72
N GLU A 277 -18.34 -16.36 -10.74
CA GLU A 277 -17.93 -17.11 -11.93
C GLU A 277 -17.07 -16.21 -12.83
N ALA A 278 -17.55 -14.99 -13.10
CA ALA A 278 -16.84 -14.03 -13.93
C ALA A 278 -15.68 -13.31 -13.19
N GLY A 279 -15.72 -13.25 -11.86
CA GLY A 279 -14.73 -12.53 -11.04
C GLY A 279 -14.86 -11.01 -11.14
N THR A 280 -16.07 -10.51 -11.34
CA THR A 280 -16.36 -9.09 -11.63
C THR A 280 -17.56 -8.57 -10.86
N TRP A 281 -17.60 -7.26 -10.63
CA TRP A 281 -18.76 -6.62 -10.01
C TRP A 281 -19.82 -6.27 -11.06
N THR A 282 -21.08 -6.52 -10.74
CA THR A 282 -22.23 -6.16 -11.58
C THR A 282 -23.24 -5.33 -10.81
N GLU A 283 -23.93 -4.43 -11.51
CA GLU A 283 -25.03 -3.67 -10.93
C GLU A 283 -26.33 -4.50 -10.94
N LYS A 284 -26.96 -4.68 -9.77
CA LYS A 284 -28.15 -5.53 -9.60
C LYS A 284 -29.36 -5.10 -10.43
N LYS A 285 -29.48 -3.80 -10.74
CA LYS A 285 -30.64 -3.27 -11.47
C LYS A 285 -30.53 -3.41 -12.98
N THR A 286 -29.34 -3.19 -13.51
CA THR A 286 -29.11 -3.11 -14.96
C THR A 286 -28.42 -4.35 -15.51
N GLY A 287 -27.79 -5.16 -14.64
CA GLY A 287 -26.88 -6.22 -15.04
C GLY A 287 -25.57 -5.70 -15.64
N GLY A 288 -25.32 -4.39 -15.59
CA GLY A 288 -24.13 -3.76 -16.17
C GLY A 288 -22.87 -4.16 -15.41
N LEU A 289 -21.80 -4.44 -16.16
CA LEU A 289 -20.46 -4.64 -15.62
C LEU A 289 -19.94 -3.33 -15.01
N LEU A 290 -19.37 -3.42 -13.81
CA LEU A 290 -18.66 -2.31 -13.18
C LEU A 290 -17.17 -2.47 -13.46
N GLU A 291 -16.60 -1.53 -14.22
CA GLU A 291 -15.19 -1.55 -14.62
C GLU A 291 -14.28 -1.29 -13.41
N GLU A 292 -13.09 -1.92 -13.40
CA GLU A 292 -12.15 -1.83 -12.27
C GLU A 292 -11.75 -0.38 -11.97
N THR A 293 -11.61 0.45 -13.00
CA THR A 293 -11.31 1.89 -12.91
C THR A 293 -12.36 2.70 -12.15
N GLU A 294 -13.61 2.23 -12.09
CA GLU A 294 -14.70 2.94 -11.41
C GLU A 294 -14.63 2.84 -9.89
N TYR A 295 -14.03 1.75 -9.36
CA TYR A 295 -13.99 1.49 -7.92
C TYR A 295 -12.59 1.36 -7.34
N GLN A 296 -11.60 0.85 -8.07
CA GLN A 296 -10.28 0.52 -7.50
C GLN A 296 -9.58 1.73 -6.87
N GLY A 297 -9.78 2.92 -7.46
CA GLY A 297 -9.16 4.15 -7.00
C GLY A 297 -9.86 4.76 -5.78
N THR A 298 -11.11 4.41 -5.51
CA THR A 298 -11.96 5.17 -4.57
C THR A 298 -12.53 4.33 -3.44
N ARG A 299 -12.84 3.06 -3.69
CA ARG A 299 -13.50 2.17 -2.73
C ARG A 299 -12.46 1.44 -1.89
N PRO A 300 -12.59 1.41 -0.55
CA PRO A 300 -11.68 0.64 0.29
C PRO A 300 -11.69 -0.85 -0.07
N ASN A 301 -10.57 -1.53 0.14
CA ASN A 301 -10.44 -2.97 -0.05
C ASN A 301 -10.13 -3.66 1.28
N ARG A 302 -10.95 -4.66 1.67
CA ARG A 302 -10.82 -5.35 2.96
C ARG A 302 -9.50 -6.11 3.10
N ILE A 303 -9.00 -6.71 2.03
CA ILE A 303 -7.74 -7.46 2.04
C ILE A 303 -6.58 -6.50 2.31
N TYR A 304 -6.54 -5.38 1.60
CA TYR A 304 -5.52 -4.35 1.79
C TYR A 304 -5.55 -3.77 3.20
N SER A 305 -6.73 -3.40 3.71
CA SER A 305 -6.86 -2.88 5.07
C SER A 305 -6.46 -3.92 6.13
N SER A 306 -6.78 -5.20 5.93
CA SER A 306 -6.36 -6.27 6.85
C SER A 306 -4.86 -6.50 6.83
N LEU A 307 -4.23 -6.51 5.65
CA LEU A 307 -2.77 -6.62 5.52
C LEU A 307 -2.03 -5.47 6.20
N LEU A 308 -2.50 -4.23 6.04
CA LEU A 308 -1.89 -3.06 6.68
C LEU A 308 -2.10 -3.01 8.20
N SER A 309 -3.24 -3.50 8.69
CA SER A 309 -3.56 -3.52 10.13
C SER A 309 -3.11 -4.79 10.86
N GLY A 310 -2.46 -5.73 10.16
CA GLY A 310 -2.02 -7.01 10.73
C GLY A 310 -3.16 -7.99 11.06
N LYS A 311 -4.38 -7.71 10.61
CA LYS A 311 -5.53 -8.63 10.73
C LYS A 311 -5.34 -9.82 9.77
N SER A 312 -5.84 -10.98 10.17
CA SER A 312 -5.70 -12.20 9.36
C SER A 312 -6.59 -12.14 8.11
N ILE A 313 -6.05 -12.55 6.95
CA ILE A 313 -6.83 -12.77 5.72
C ILE A 313 -7.07 -14.26 5.44
N LEU A 314 -6.67 -15.16 6.36
CA LEU A 314 -6.89 -16.61 6.20
C LEU A 314 -8.38 -16.94 6.10
N GLY A 315 -9.25 -16.21 6.79
CA GLY A 315 -10.70 -16.40 6.65
C GLY A 315 -11.19 -16.14 5.22
N ASN A 316 -10.71 -15.06 4.59
CA ASN A 316 -11.02 -14.74 3.19
C ASN A 316 -10.48 -15.83 2.24
N LEU A 317 -9.24 -16.29 2.47
CA LEU A 317 -8.62 -17.38 1.69
C LEU A 317 -9.37 -18.71 1.87
N ARG A 318 -9.76 -19.03 3.10
CA ARG A 318 -10.55 -20.22 3.41
C ARG A 318 -11.89 -20.21 2.69
N ASN A 319 -12.57 -19.07 2.69
CA ASN A 319 -13.89 -18.94 2.06
C ASN A 319 -13.80 -19.14 0.54
N ILE A 320 -12.79 -18.57 -0.14
CA ILE A 320 -12.61 -18.79 -1.58
C ILE A 320 -12.23 -20.25 -1.91
N HIS A 321 -11.35 -20.87 -1.12
CA HIS A 321 -11.00 -22.28 -1.30
C HIS A 321 -12.19 -23.21 -1.08
N ARG A 322 -13.14 -22.85 -0.20
CA ARG A 322 -14.39 -23.61 -0.02
C ARG A 322 -15.25 -23.60 -1.28
N GLU A 323 -15.30 -22.47 -1.96
CA GLU A 323 -16.23 -22.21 -3.08
C GLU A 323 -15.69 -22.72 -4.42
N ARG A 324 -14.37 -22.70 -4.63
CA ARG A 324 -13.76 -23.07 -5.90
C ARG A 324 -12.32 -23.58 -5.76
N PRO A 325 -11.79 -24.28 -6.78
CA PRO A 325 -10.36 -24.46 -6.94
C PRO A 325 -9.65 -23.10 -6.96
N PHE A 326 -8.63 -22.98 -6.12
CA PHE A 326 -7.84 -21.76 -5.91
C PHE A 326 -6.41 -22.16 -5.53
N ASN A 327 -5.41 -21.39 -5.94
CA ASN A 327 -4.02 -21.78 -5.75
C ASN A 327 -3.57 -21.66 -4.27
N ILE A 328 -3.31 -22.80 -3.62
CA ILE A 328 -2.91 -22.87 -2.21
C ILE A 328 -1.60 -22.12 -1.90
N HIS A 329 -0.75 -21.92 -2.90
CA HIS A 329 0.53 -21.23 -2.71
C HIS A 329 0.33 -19.77 -2.26
N ILE A 330 -0.82 -19.16 -2.55
CA ILE A 330 -1.19 -17.85 -1.99
C ILE A 330 -1.33 -17.92 -0.47
N ALA A 331 -2.01 -18.94 0.07
CA ALA A 331 -2.15 -19.13 1.51
C ALA A 331 -0.81 -19.49 2.17
N ILE A 332 0.01 -20.32 1.52
CA ILE A 332 1.36 -20.68 2.00
C ILE A 332 2.26 -19.44 2.04
N ALA A 333 2.29 -18.64 0.98
CA ALA A 333 3.05 -17.40 0.93
C ALA A 333 2.58 -16.42 2.02
N TYR A 334 1.27 -16.30 2.24
CA TYR A 334 0.72 -15.45 3.30
C TYR A 334 1.20 -15.90 4.69
N LEU A 335 1.12 -17.20 4.97
CA LEU A 335 1.52 -17.76 6.26
C LEU A 335 3.01 -17.57 6.52
N ARG A 336 3.85 -17.86 5.52
CA ARG A 336 5.30 -17.73 5.63
C ARG A 336 5.73 -16.26 5.75
N GLU A 337 5.27 -15.41 4.83
CA GLU A 337 5.76 -14.04 4.73
C GLU A 337 5.08 -13.10 5.73
N VAL A 338 3.76 -13.18 5.91
CA VAL A 338 3.01 -12.22 6.74
C VAL A 338 2.77 -12.74 8.16
N ARG A 339 2.40 -14.01 8.31
CA ARG A 339 2.18 -14.61 9.64
C ARG A 339 3.46 -15.15 10.28
N GLN A 340 4.56 -15.20 9.52
CA GLN A 340 5.86 -15.73 9.99
C GLN A 340 5.75 -17.16 10.54
N MET A 341 4.85 -17.96 9.96
CA MET A 341 4.66 -19.37 10.28
C MET A 341 5.87 -20.17 9.78
N GLN A 342 6.39 -21.07 10.61
CA GLN A 342 7.53 -21.91 10.26
C GLN A 342 7.18 -22.86 9.11
N LYS A 343 8.18 -23.20 8.29
CA LYS A 343 7.99 -24.07 7.11
C LYS A 343 7.54 -25.46 7.55
N GLU A 344 8.15 -25.98 8.61
CA GLU A 344 7.87 -27.28 9.22
C GLU A 344 6.42 -27.36 9.70
N GLN A 345 5.91 -26.26 10.27
CA GLN A 345 4.51 -26.15 10.67
C GLN A 345 3.56 -26.19 9.47
N ILE A 346 3.85 -25.43 8.42
CA ILE A 346 3.05 -25.44 7.18
C ILE A 346 3.02 -26.85 6.58
N GLU A 347 4.17 -27.51 6.51
CA GLU A 347 4.30 -28.88 5.98
C GLU A 347 3.54 -29.91 6.83
N LEU A 348 3.61 -29.79 8.16
CA LEU A 348 2.86 -30.64 9.07
C LEU A 348 1.35 -30.49 8.85
N ILE A 349 0.82 -29.27 8.75
CA ILE A 349 -0.62 -29.03 8.55
C ILE A 349 -1.09 -29.65 7.22
N ARG A 350 -0.28 -29.52 6.16
CA ARG A 350 -0.56 -30.16 4.86
C ARG A 350 -0.53 -31.69 4.96
N LYS A 351 0.46 -32.26 5.65
CA LYS A 351 0.55 -33.71 5.91
C LYS A 351 -0.67 -34.22 6.67
N LEU A 352 -1.13 -33.47 7.68
CA LEU A 352 -2.33 -33.81 8.45
C LEU A 352 -3.57 -33.82 7.56
N ALA A 353 -3.74 -32.84 6.67
CA ALA A 353 -4.87 -32.84 5.73
C ALA A 353 -4.88 -34.12 4.87
N GLY A 354 -3.73 -34.54 4.36
CA GLY A 354 -3.59 -35.80 3.61
C GLY A 354 -3.99 -37.03 4.44
N LYS A 355 -3.46 -37.16 5.67
CA LYS A 355 -3.82 -38.26 6.58
C LYS A 355 -5.32 -38.28 6.91
N ILE A 356 -5.97 -37.11 7.04
CA ILE A 356 -7.42 -37.04 7.27
C ILE A 356 -8.20 -37.60 6.08
N ILE A 357 -7.79 -37.27 4.85
CA ILE A 357 -8.43 -37.78 3.64
C ILE A 357 -8.26 -39.29 3.52
N GLU A 358 -7.05 -39.81 3.77
CA GLU A 358 -6.79 -41.26 3.77
C GLU A 358 -7.65 -42.01 4.81
N LEU A 359 -7.85 -41.43 6.00
CA LEU A 359 -8.76 -42.00 7.00
C LEU A 359 -10.22 -42.00 6.52
N CYS A 360 -10.66 -40.93 5.82
CA CYS A 360 -12.01 -40.88 5.24
C CYS A 360 -12.22 -41.99 4.20
N GLU A 361 -11.25 -42.19 3.31
CA GLU A 361 -11.32 -43.20 2.25
C GLU A 361 -11.36 -44.62 2.81
N LYS A 362 -10.57 -44.92 3.86
CA LYS A 362 -10.60 -46.21 4.57
C LYS A 362 -11.94 -46.52 5.24
N GLU A 363 -12.70 -45.49 5.62
CA GLU A 363 -14.02 -45.61 6.26
C GLU A 363 -15.18 -45.28 5.32
N ASN A 364 -15.17 -45.86 4.11
CA ASN A 364 -16.24 -45.77 3.12
C ASN A 364 -16.55 -44.33 2.65
N GLY A 365 -15.57 -43.42 2.67
CA GLY A 365 -15.75 -42.05 2.17
C GLY A 365 -16.66 -41.19 3.04
N ASN A 366 -16.74 -41.43 4.35
CA ASN A 366 -17.55 -40.61 5.26
C ASN A 366 -16.83 -39.30 5.63
N TYR A 367 -16.63 -38.40 4.65
CA TYR A 367 -15.93 -37.13 4.81
C TYR A 367 -16.55 -36.25 5.91
N LYS A 368 -17.88 -36.14 5.94
CA LYS A 368 -18.61 -35.28 6.89
C LYS A 368 -18.27 -35.60 8.35
N ARG A 369 -18.15 -36.88 8.71
CA ARG A 369 -17.81 -37.34 10.07
C ARG A 369 -16.46 -36.82 10.56
N TYR A 370 -15.50 -36.68 9.65
CA TYR A 370 -14.11 -36.31 9.95
C TYR A 370 -13.84 -34.82 9.75
N LEU A 371 -14.43 -34.22 8.72
CA LEU A 371 -14.13 -32.84 8.33
C LEU A 371 -14.98 -31.82 9.10
N GLN A 372 -16.27 -32.09 9.36
CA GLN A 372 -17.14 -31.15 10.10
C GLN A 372 -16.56 -30.73 11.46
N PRO A 373 -16.00 -31.64 12.29
CA PRO A 373 -15.40 -31.26 13.57
C PRO A 373 -14.16 -30.34 13.46
N ILE A 374 -13.49 -30.30 12.30
CA ILE A 374 -12.35 -29.41 12.05
C ILE A 374 -12.81 -27.96 11.89
N ASN A 375 -14.05 -27.72 11.43
CA ASN A 375 -14.68 -26.38 11.43
C ASN A 375 -15.10 -25.95 12.86
N ALA A 376 -14.17 -26.05 13.80
CA ALA A 376 -14.40 -25.82 15.21
C ALA A 376 -14.53 -24.32 15.54
N LYS A 377 -15.45 -24.01 16.45
CA LYS A 377 -15.67 -22.65 16.99
C LYS A 377 -14.66 -22.25 18.08
N ASN A 378 -13.96 -23.21 18.68
CA ASN A 378 -12.95 -22.95 19.70
C ASN A 378 -11.80 -23.98 19.65
N ALA A 379 -10.68 -23.64 20.31
CA ALA A 379 -9.48 -24.46 20.35
C ALA A 379 -9.71 -25.86 20.93
N HIS A 380 -10.52 -25.97 21.99
CA HIS A 380 -10.81 -27.26 22.63
C HIS A 380 -11.49 -28.23 21.66
N THR A 381 -12.52 -27.78 20.94
CA THR A 381 -13.23 -28.60 19.95
C THR A 381 -12.31 -29.06 18.82
N LEU A 382 -11.43 -28.17 18.32
CA LEU A 382 -10.44 -28.53 17.30
C LEU A 382 -9.48 -29.61 17.82
N ARG A 383 -8.93 -29.42 19.02
CA ARG A 383 -8.03 -30.39 19.65
C ARG A 383 -8.70 -31.75 19.82
N MET A 384 -9.96 -31.77 20.27
CA MET A 384 -10.73 -33.02 20.42
C MET A 384 -11.02 -33.70 19.09
N ALA A 385 -11.26 -32.94 18.01
CA ALA A 385 -11.41 -33.50 16.67
C ALA A 385 -10.14 -34.25 16.23
N ILE A 386 -8.98 -33.63 16.44
CA ILE A 386 -7.67 -34.21 16.07
C ILE A 386 -7.35 -35.42 16.96
N LEU A 387 -7.58 -35.35 18.27
CA LEU A 387 -7.38 -36.50 19.18
C LEU A 387 -8.27 -37.69 18.83
N ARG A 388 -9.49 -37.45 18.33
CA ARG A 388 -10.36 -38.51 17.83
C ARG A 388 -9.76 -39.20 16.61
N MET A 389 -9.13 -38.46 15.70
CA MET A 389 -8.43 -39.01 14.53
C MET A 389 -7.18 -39.80 14.96
N VAL A 390 -6.41 -39.31 15.94
CA VAL A 390 -5.28 -40.04 16.54
C VAL A 390 -5.74 -41.39 17.06
N ARG A 391 -6.83 -41.43 17.84
CA ARG A 391 -7.39 -42.67 18.37
C ARG A 391 -7.82 -43.63 17.26
N ARG A 392 -8.48 -43.14 16.22
CA ARG A 392 -8.91 -43.97 15.09
C ARG A 392 -7.75 -44.53 14.27
N ASN A 393 -6.71 -43.72 14.05
CA ASN A 393 -5.48 -44.17 13.40
C ASN A 393 -4.77 -45.28 14.19
N TYR A 394 -4.80 -45.20 15.52
CA TYR A 394 -4.28 -46.26 16.38
C TYR A 394 -5.16 -47.53 16.32
N GLU A 395 -6.49 -47.39 16.40
CA GLU A 395 -7.44 -48.50 16.33
C GLU A 395 -7.39 -49.24 14.98
N SER A 396 -7.00 -48.57 13.89
CA SER A 396 -6.82 -49.19 12.56
C SER A 396 -5.48 -49.93 12.40
N GLY A 397 -4.62 -49.92 13.42
CA GLY A 397 -3.33 -50.61 13.40
C GLY A 397 -2.27 -49.95 12.51
N ALA A 398 -2.37 -48.65 12.26
CA ALA A 398 -1.39 -47.92 11.45
C ALA A 398 0.01 -47.97 12.09
N GLU A 399 1.04 -48.23 11.28
CA GLU A 399 2.43 -48.29 11.75
C GLU A 399 2.96 -46.93 12.21
N GLU A 400 2.57 -45.85 11.51
CA GLU A 400 2.96 -44.49 11.86
C GLU A 400 1.92 -43.78 12.74
N PRO A 401 2.37 -42.97 13.72
CA PRO A 401 1.45 -42.13 14.49
C PRO A 401 0.78 -41.09 13.57
N PHE A 402 -0.47 -40.75 13.89
CA PHE A 402 -1.19 -39.71 13.16
C PHE A 402 -0.49 -38.36 13.29
N ILE A 403 -0.10 -38.03 14.53
CA ILE A 403 0.77 -36.92 14.91
C ILE A 403 1.56 -37.34 16.16
N THR A 404 2.82 -36.92 16.27
CA THR A 404 3.64 -37.11 17.47
C THR A 404 3.32 -36.06 18.54
N SER A 405 3.75 -36.30 19.78
CA SER A 405 3.60 -35.31 20.86
C SER A 405 4.39 -34.02 20.61
N GLU A 406 5.60 -34.16 20.05
CA GLU A 406 6.46 -33.06 19.65
C GLU A 406 5.78 -32.23 18.55
N GLU A 407 5.32 -32.88 17.47
CA GLU A 407 4.58 -32.20 16.39
C GLU A 407 3.33 -31.46 16.90
N TYR A 408 2.62 -32.07 17.84
CA TYR A 408 1.40 -31.49 18.40
C TYR A 408 1.69 -30.21 19.21
N ILE A 409 2.74 -30.22 20.04
CA ILE A 409 3.07 -29.11 20.93
C ILE A 409 3.84 -28.01 20.19
N GLU A 410 4.84 -28.38 19.39
CA GLU A 410 5.77 -27.43 18.80
C GLU A 410 5.25 -26.79 17.51
N TYR A 411 4.45 -27.51 16.72
CA TYR A 411 4.02 -27.04 15.41
C TYR A 411 2.51 -26.90 15.29
N LEU A 412 1.71 -27.82 15.84
CA LEU A 412 0.26 -27.75 15.65
C LEU A 412 -0.43 -26.76 16.60
N PHE A 413 0.02 -26.67 17.86
CA PHE A 413 -0.52 -25.73 18.83
C PHE A 413 0.57 -25.08 19.71
N PRO A 414 1.57 -24.40 19.10
CA PRO A 414 2.60 -23.72 19.87
C PRO A 414 2.04 -22.55 20.68
N ASP A 415 2.71 -22.25 21.78
CA ASP A 415 2.37 -21.12 22.63
C ASP A 415 2.54 -19.78 21.89
N GLY A 416 1.58 -18.86 22.09
CA GLY A 416 1.59 -17.53 21.47
C GLY A 416 1.00 -17.47 20.06
N GLN A 417 0.73 -18.60 19.41
CA GLN A 417 0.06 -18.63 18.11
C GLN A 417 -1.46 -18.76 18.25
N ARG A 418 -2.19 -18.15 17.31
CA ARG A 418 -3.64 -18.21 17.28
C ARG A 418 -4.10 -19.54 16.66
N TRP A 419 -4.75 -20.39 17.46
CA TRP A 419 -5.24 -21.72 17.05
C TRP A 419 -6.11 -21.72 15.78
N TYR A 420 -6.83 -20.62 15.50
CA TYR A 420 -7.70 -20.53 14.34
C TYR A 420 -6.91 -20.42 13.03
N GLU A 421 -5.63 -20.01 13.06
CA GLU A 421 -4.80 -20.01 11.85
C GLU A 421 -4.49 -21.43 11.39
N VAL A 422 -4.21 -22.31 12.35
CA VAL A 422 -4.02 -23.74 12.12
C VAL A 422 -5.33 -24.35 11.62
N ARG A 423 -6.46 -24.00 12.24
CA ARG A 423 -7.79 -24.41 11.76
C ARG A 423 -8.02 -24.00 10.31
N ASP A 424 -7.87 -22.71 10.01
CA ASP A 424 -8.24 -22.14 8.71
C ASP A 424 -7.30 -22.66 7.61
N PHE A 425 -6.01 -22.81 7.90
CA PHE A 425 -5.08 -23.41 6.94
C PHE A 425 -5.30 -24.91 6.74
N LEU A 426 -5.63 -25.66 7.80
CA LEU A 426 -6.01 -27.07 7.68
C LEU A 426 -7.28 -27.22 6.83
N LEU A 427 -8.28 -26.36 7.02
CA LEU A 427 -9.48 -26.32 6.18
C LEU A 427 -9.17 -25.99 4.73
N ILE A 428 -8.30 -25.00 4.46
CA ILE A 428 -7.82 -24.69 3.11
C ILE A 428 -7.21 -25.93 2.44
N CYS A 429 -6.32 -26.64 3.14
CA CYS A 429 -5.70 -27.87 2.62
C CYS A 429 -6.74 -28.97 2.36
N LEU A 430 -7.74 -29.12 3.24
CA LEU A 430 -8.82 -30.09 3.07
C LEU A 430 -9.72 -29.72 1.87
N TYR A 431 -10.04 -28.45 1.67
CA TYR A 431 -10.82 -28.00 0.52
C TYR A 431 -10.09 -28.24 -0.80
N GLU A 432 -8.78 -27.98 -0.86
CA GLU A 432 -7.95 -28.32 -2.02
C GLU A 432 -8.09 -29.81 -2.37
N LYS A 433 -7.93 -30.71 -1.37
CA LYS A 433 -8.08 -32.15 -1.57
C LYS A 433 -9.48 -32.56 -2.00
N LEU A 434 -10.52 -31.96 -1.44
CA LEU A 434 -11.90 -32.23 -1.85
C LEU A 434 -12.15 -31.84 -3.31
N HIS A 435 -11.63 -30.69 -3.76
CA HIS A 435 -11.71 -30.28 -5.17
C HIS A 435 -10.96 -31.22 -6.10
N GLU A 436 -9.76 -31.69 -5.71
CA GLU A 436 -9.01 -32.72 -6.46
C GLU A 436 -9.83 -34.02 -6.62
N LEU A 437 -10.57 -34.39 -5.58
CA LEU A 437 -11.48 -35.56 -5.56
C LEU A 437 -12.84 -35.30 -6.21
N ARG A 438 -13.10 -34.07 -6.70
CA ARG A 438 -14.39 -33.61 -7.27
C ARG A 438 -15.56 -33.74 -6.29
N ILE A 439 -15.28 -33.50 -5.01
CA ILE A 439 -16.27 -33.46 -3.93
C ILE A 439 -16.52 -31.99 -3.59
N GLU A 440 -17.77 -31.54 -3.71
CA GLU A 440 -18.15 -30.18 -3.33
C GLU A 440 -18.02 -30.01 -1.81
N PRO A 441 -17.22 -29.05 -1.32
CA PRO A 441 -17.07 -28.80 0.10
C PRO A 441 -18.39 -28.52 0.83
N GLU A 442 -19.34 -27.85 0.20
CA GLU A 442 -20.67 -27.53 0.77
C GLU A 442 -21.46 -28.78 1.15
N LYS A 443 -21.27 -29.91 0.45
CA LYS A 443 -21.93 -31.19 0.79
C LYS A 443 -21.31 -31.88 2.01
N VAL A 444 -20.07 -31.52 2.35
CA VAL A 444 -19.31 -32.11 3.46
C VAL A 444 -19.51 -31.32 4.74
N PHE A 445 -19.65 -29.99 4.62
CA PHE A 445 -19.81 -29.09 5.75
C PHE A 445 -21.25 -28.56 5.83
N ASP A 446 -21.98 -28.86 6.91
CA ASP A 446 -23.38 -28.41 7.06
C ASP A 446 -23.48 -26.88 7.13
N GLU A 447 -24.45 -26.30 6.40
CA GLU A 447 -24.73 -24.85 6.32
C GLU A 447 -25.11 -24.18 7.66
N ASN A 448 -25.43 -24.94 8.71
CA ASN A 448 -25.93 -24.38 9.99
C ASN A 448 -24.84 -24.01 11.01
N ALA A 449 -23.70 -23.52 10.56
CA ALA A 449 -22.76 -22.80 11.42
C ALA A 449 -22.69 -21.36 10.93
N ASP A 450 -23.82 -20.66 11.02
CA ASP A 450 -23.99 -19.26 10.62
C ASP A 450 -22.77 -18.41 10.97
N ASP A 451 -22.25 -17.78 9.93
CA ASP A 451 -21.41 -16.60 9.96
C ASP A 451 -22.22 -15.45 10.59
N ASP A 452 -22.43 -15.48 11.90
CA ASP A 452 -22.48 -14.24 12.68
C ASP A 452 -21.04 -13.70 12.71
N GLU A 453 -20.61 -13.15 11.58
CA GLU A 453 -19.51 -12.19 11.56
C GLU A 453 -19.88 -11.09 12.55
N ASP A 454 -18.98 -10.87 13.51
CA ASP A 454 -18.81 -9.59 14.19
C ASP A 454 -18.77 -8.48 13.13
N VAL A 455 -19.94 -7.95 12.78
CA VAL A 455 -20.08 -6.57 12.39
C VAL A 455 -19.75 -5.79 13.65
N ILE A 456 -18.45 -5.55 13.85
CA ILE A 456 -18.03 -4.40 14.65
C ILE A 456 -18.54 -3.19 13.87
N THR A 457 -19.76 -2.79 14.19
CA THR A 457 -20.21 -1.42 14.03
C THR A 457 -19.33 -0.60 14.97
N ASP A 458 -18.24 -0.05 14.45
CA ASP A 458 -17.64 1.16 15.05
C ASP A 458 -18.60 2.32 14.76
N THR A 459 -19.72 2.29 15.45
CA THR A 459 -20.41 3.48 15.92
C THR A 459 -20.07 3.56 17.40
N ASP A 460 -18.99 4.26 17.74
CA ASP A 460 -18.96 5.08 18.93
C ASP A 460 -18.01 6.26 18.73
N SER A 461 -18.64 7.43 18.73
CA SER A 461 -18.12 8.77 19.02
C SER A 461 -16.79 8.80 19.79
N PHE A 462 -15.76 9.45 19.26
CA PHE A 462 -15.47 10.90 19.38
C PHE A 462 -14.31 11.31 18.45
#